data_AF-A0A938MIS6-F1
#
_entry.id   AF-A0A938MIS6-F1
#
_cell.length_a   1.000
_cell.length_b   1.000
_cell.length_c   1.000
_cell.angle_alpha   90.00
_cell.angle_beta   90.00
_cell.angle_gamma   90.00
#
_symmetry.space_group_name_H-M   'P 1'
#
loop_
_entity.id
_entity.type
_entity.pdbx_description
1 polymer ?
#
loop_
_entity_poly.entity_id
_entity_poly.type
_entity_poly.pdbx_seq_one_letter_code
_entity_poly.pdbx_strand_id
1 'polypeptide(L)' 'TKIGGIPDMAVHPDHQGRGIGKALMQAALDYLKAAGMEYVRIETLEQNQVAAAFYRKVGFVEVARQIHYVKKLA' A
#
# COMPACT_ATOMS: atom_id res chain seq x y z
N THR A 1 6.64 -18.83 2.37
CA THR A 1 6.32 -17.60 1.62
C THR A 1 6.93 -16.40 2.31
N LYS A 2 7.65 -15.56 1.57
CA LYS A 2 8.25 -14.31 2.09
C LYS A 2 7.43 -13.11 1.65
N ILE A 3 6.90 -12.33 2.60
CA ILE A 3 5.99 -11.21 2.31
C ILE A 3 6.58 -9.91 2.85
N GLY A 4 6.83 -8.96 1.96
CA GLY A 4 7.21 -7.59 2.29
C GLY A 4 5.99 -6.72 2.61
N GLY A 5 6.18 -5.65 3.39
CA GLY A 5 5.13 -4.70 3.73
C GLY A 5 5.47 -3.27 3.31
N ILE A 6 4.46 -2.55 2.84
CA ILE A 6 4.51 -1.09 2.66
C ILE A 6 3.46 -0.52 3.61
N PRO A 7 3.83 -0.09 4.83
CA PRO A 7 2.85 0.30 5.86
C PRO A 7 2.16 1.61 5.51
N ASP A 8 2.94 2.61 5.07
CA ASP A 8 2.44 3.94 4.77
C ASP A 8 3.08 4.48 3.48
N MET A 9 2.26 5.12 2.64
CA MET A 9 2.75 5.88 1.48
C MET A 9 1.84 7.08 1.25
N ALA A 10 2.46 8.25 1.12
CA ALA A 10 1.74 9.49 0.88
C ALA A 10 2.50 10.37 -0.12
N VAL A 11 1.75 11.17 -0.87
CA VAL A 11 2.26 12.26 -1.70
C VAL A 11 1.49 13.51 -1.30
N HIS A 12 2.21 14.60 -1.03
CA HIS A 12 1.62 15.89 -0.70
C HIS A 12 0.56 16.28 -1.75
N PRO A 13 -0.63 16.80 -1.38
CA PRO A 13 -1.73 17.09 -2.31
C PRO A 13 -1.29 17.87 -3.56
N ASP A 14 -0.50 18.94 -3.39
CA ASP A 14 0.00 19.78 -4.50
C ASP A 14 0.95 19.07 -5.48
N HIS A 15 1.39 17.86 -5.13
CA HIS A 15 2.32 17.06 -5.93
C HIS A 15 1.66 15.77 -6.47
N GLN A 16 0.36 15.55 -6.20
CA GLN A 16 -0.38 14.41 -6.72
C GLN A 16 -0.67 14.54 -8.22
N GLY A 17 -1.02 13.42 -8.87
CA GLY A 17 -1.29 13.40 -10.33
C GLY A 17 -0.05 13.51 -11.22
N ARG A 18 1.15 13.70 -10.65
CA ARG A 18 2.43 13.88 -11.37
C ARG A 18 3.27 12.61 -11.50
N GLY A 19 2.69 11.44 -11.18
CA GLY A 19 3.38 10.15 -11.25
C GLY A 19 4.30 9.80 -10.06
N ILE A 20 4.46 10.70 -9.09
CA ILE A 20 5.34 10.50 -7.92
C ILE A 20 4.96 9.24 -7.13
N GLY A 21 3.67 9.03 -6.84
CA GLY A 21 3.22 7.83 -6.11
C GLY A 21 3.55 6.53 -6.85
N LYS A 22 3.49 6.53 -8.18
CA LYS A 22 3.90 5.38 -9.00
C LYS A 22 5.41 5.13 -8.90
N ALA A 23 6.22 6.19 -8.94
CA ALA A 23 7.67 6.09 -8.80
C ALA A 23 8.07 5.56 -7.41
N LEU A 24 7.45 6.07 -6.34
CA LEU A 24 7.66 5.58 -4.97
C LEU A 24 7.29 4.10 -4.83
N MET A 25 6.13 3.71 -5.34
CA MET A 25 5.68 2.31 -5.30
C MET A 25 6.64 1.41 -6.08
N GLN A 26 7.09 1.81 -7.27
CA GLN A 26 8.05 1.02 -8.05
C GLN A 26 9.36 0.82 -7.29
N ALA A 27 9.91 1.88 -6.69
CA ALA A 27 11.13 1.79 -5.90
C ALA A 27 10.98 0.82 -4.71
N ALA A 28 9.83 0.84 -4.03
CA ALA A 28 9.54 -0.09 -2.94
C ALA A 28 9.43 -1.54 -3.43
N LEU A 29 8.77 -1.79 -4.57
CA LEU A 29 8.67 -3.12 -5.18
C LEU A 29 10.05 -3.66 -5.59
N ASP A 30 10.88 -2.83 -6.21
CA ASP A 30 12.23 -3.20 -6.63
C ASP A 30 13.11 -3.56 -5.41
N TYR A 31 13.00 -2.78 -4.33
CA TYR A 31 13.67 -3.07 -3.07
C TYR A 31 13.21 -4.41 -2.47
N LEU A 32 11.90 -4.65 -2.36
CA LEU A 32 11.38 -5.89 -1.80
C LEU A 32 11.77 -7.12 -2.64
N LYS A 33 11.80 -6.96 -3.98
CA LYS A 33 12.28 -8.00 -4.89
C LYS A 33 13.76 -8.29 -4.67
N ALA A 34 14.60 -7.26 -4.54
CA ALA A 34 16.03 -7.42 -4.25
C ALA A 34 16.29 -8.05 -2.87
N ALA A 35 15.42 -7.80 -1.89
CA ALA A 35 15.43 -8.44 -0.58
C ALA A 35 14.94 -9.91 -0.60
N GLY A 36 14.56 -10.45 -1.76
CA GLY A 36 14.12 -11.83 -1.92
C GLY A 36 12.72 -12.09 -1.39
N MET A 37 11.85 -11.08 -1.33
CA MET A 37 10.43 -11.27 -1.04
C MET A 37 9.70 -11.83 -2.26
N GLU A 38 8.72 -12.70 -2.00
CA GLU A 38 7.90 -13.33 -3.04
C GLU A 38 6.60 -12.55 -3.28
N TYR A 39 6.09 -11.88 -2.24
CA TYR A 39 4.87 -11.08 -2.28
C TYR A 39 5.07 -9.75 -1.55
N VAL A 40 4.17 -8.79 -1.83
CA VAL A 40 4.06 -7.52 -1.12
C VAL A 40 2.65 -7.37 -0.57
N ARG A 41 2.51 -6.84 0.64
CA ARG A 41 1.22 -6.48 1.24
C ARG A 41 1.14 -4.98 1.48
N ILE A 42 -0.07 -4.47 1.31
CA ILE A 42 -0.48 -3.13 1.70
C ILE A 42 -1.90 -3.18 2.22
N GLU A 43 -2.21 -2.26 3.14
CA GLU A 43 -3.52 -2.15 3.76
C GLU A 43 -4.05 -0.73 3.51
N THR A 44 -5.37 -0.60 3.38
CA THR A 44 -6.03 0.70 3.29
C THR A 44 -7.42 0.61 3.88
N LEU A 45 -7.91 1.75 4.37
CA LEU A 45 -9.29 1.88 4.80
C LEU A 45 -10.23 1.76 3.60
N GLU A 46 -11.41 1.18 3.81
CA GLU A 46 -12.46 1.03 2.78
C GLU A 46 -12.89 2.39 2.21
N GLN A 47 -12.85 3.45 3.03
CA GLN A 47 -13.21 4.81 2.62
C GLN A 47 -12.15 5.46 1.72
N ASN A 48 -10.92 4.95 1.70
CA ASN A 48 -9.82 5.51 0.91
C ASN A 48 -9.81 4.95 -0.52
N GLN A 49 -10.83 5.35 -1.28
CA GLN A 49 -11.03 4.92 -2.67
C GLN A 49 -9.88 5.31 -3.60
N VAL A 50 -9.20 6.44 -3.31
CA VAL A 50 -8.04 6.90 -4.08
C VAL A 50 -6.88 5.90 -3.96
N ALA A 51 -6.52 5.49 -2.74
CA ALA A 51 -5.48 4.48 -2.53
C ALA A 51 -5.88 3.12 -3.10
N ALA A 52 -7.13 2.68 -2.89
CA ALA A 52 -7.62 1.42 -3.43
C ALA A 52 -7.54 1.37 -4.97
N ALA A 53 -7.95 2.44 -5.66
CA ALA A 53 -7.84 2.56 -7.11
C ALA A 53 -6.36 2.58 -7.57
N PHE A 54 -5.51 3.30 -6.84
CA PHE A 54 -4.07 3.34 -7.12
C PHE A 54 -3.42 1.96 -6.99
N TYR A 55 -3.67 1.22 -5.92
CA TYR A 55 -3.10 -0.12 -5.72
C TYR A 55 -3.54 -1.09 -6.81
N ARG A 56 -4.84 -1.12 -7.16
CA ARG A 56 -5.33 -1.94 -8.29
C ARG A 56 -4.65 -1.57 -9.61
N LYS A 57 -4.42 -0.28 -9.87
CA LYS A 57 -3.70 0.19 -11.07
C LYS A 57 -2.24 -0.25 -11.09
N VAL A 58 -1.61 -0.47 -9.93
CA VAL A 58 -0.24 -0.99 -9.81
C VAL A 58 -0.19 -2.52 -9.77
N GLY A 59 -1.34 -3.20 -9.86
CA GLY A 59 -1.42 -4.67 -9.95
C GLY A 59 -1.63 -5.39 -8.62
N PHE A 60 -1.91 -4.66 -7.53
CA PHE A 60 -2.37 -5.29 -6.29
C PHE A 60 -3.79 -5.85 -6.47
N VAL A 61 -4.05 -6.97 -5.81
CA VAL A 61 -5.37 -7.62 -5.75
C VAL A 61 -5.84 -7.64 -4.30
N GLU A 62 -7.12 -7.34 -4.08
CA GLU A 62 -7.74 -7.47 -2.76
C GLU A 62 -7.86 -8.96 -2.39
N VAL A 63 -7.27 -9.36 -1.26
CA VAL A 63 -7.25 -10.76 -0.81
C VAL A 63 -8.01 -10.99 0.50
N ALA A 64 -8.30 -9.94 1.26
CA ALA A 64 -9.02 -10.02 2.53
C ALA A 64 -9.58 -8.65 2.95
N ARG A 65 -10.58 -8.68 3.84
CA ARG A 65 -11.06 -7.52 4.61
C ARG A 65 -10.89 -7.82 6.10
N GLN A 66 -10.50 -6.82 6.88
CA GLN A 66 -10.26 -6.95 8.31
C GLN A 66 -11.08 -5.94 9.09
N ILE A 67 -11.56 -6.35 10.26
CA ILE A 67 -12.28 -5.50 11.21
C ILE A 67 -11.38 -5.32 12.42
N HIS A 68 -11.13 -4.07 12.81
CA HIS A 68 -10.32 -3.72 13.97
C HIS A 68 -11.22 -3.28 15.13
N TYR A 69 -11.02 -3.86 16.31
CA TYR A 69 -11.67 -3.43 17.54
C TYR A 69 -10.68 -2.72 18.44
N VAL A 70 -11.10 -1.63 19.06
CA VAL A 70 -10.32 -0.91 20.08
C VAL A 70 -11.20 -0.66 21.30
N LYS A 71 -10.64 -0.80 22.50
CA LYS A 71 -11.31 -0.49 23.76
C LYS A 71 -10.43 0.48 24.54
N LYS A 72 -11.00 1.61 24.94
CA LYS A 72 -10.37 2.54 25.89
C LYS A 72 -10.31 1.86 27.27
N LEU A 73 -9.12 1.83 27.88
CA LEU A 73 -8.90 1.16 29.17
C LEU A 73 -9.13 2.09 30.38
N ALA A 74 -9.02 3.41 30.19
CA ALA A 74 -9.36 4.47 31.13
C ALA A 74 -9.75 5.72 30.34
#